data_AF-A0A371QH59-F1
#
_entry.id   AF-A0A371QH59-F1
#
_cell.length_a   1.000
_cell.length_b   1.000
_cell.length_c   1.000
_cell.angle_alpha   90.00
_cell.angle_beta   90.00
_cell.angle_gamma   90.00
#
_symmetry.space_group_name_H-M   'P 1'
#
loop_
_entity.id
_entity.type
_entity.pdbx_description
1 polymer ?
#
loop_
_entity_poly.entity_id
_entity_poly.type
_entity_poly.pdbx_seq_one_letter_code
_entity_poly.pdbx_strand_id
1 'polypeptide(L)' 'MTVTKSYRYDWNTAWEYTTNYHNHQYIWIPSWSRYNSYSEYRVGGGWNYERFEVINYYTGGY' A
#
# COMPACT_ATOMS: atom_id res chain seq x y z
N MET A 1 -6.53 15.13 -11.85
CA MET A 1 -5.49 14.08 -11.74
C MET A 1 -5.47 13.52 -10.32
N THR A 2 -5.40 12.20 -10.12
CA THR A 2 -5.27 11.57 -8.78
C THR A 2 -3.87 10.98 -8.69
N VAL A 3 -3.15 11.32 -7.63
CA VAL A 3 -1.79 10.82 -7.39
C VAL A 3 -1.88 9.56 -6.55
N THR A 4 -0.96 8.60 -6.76
CA THR A 4 -0.99 7.31 -6.09
C THR A 4 0.34 6.95 -5.44
N LYS A 5 0.28 6.45 -4.20
CA LYS A 5 1.39 5.84 -3.46
C LYS A 5 1.01 4.43 -3.07
N SER A 6 1.77 3.42 -3.48
CA SER A 6 1.54 2.04 -3.03
C SER A 6 2.67 1.50 -2.17
N TYR A 7 2.33 0.58 -1.28
CA TYR A 7 3.28 -0.25 -0.55
C TYR A 7 2.72 -1.65 -0.35
N ARG A 8 3.60 -2.60 -0.02
CA ARG A 8 3.21 -3.99 0.26
C ARG A 8 3.68 -4.41 1.63
N TYR A 9 2.95 -5.32 2.26
CA TYR A 9 3.33 -5.91 3.54
C TYR A 9 2.92 -7.39 3.59
N ASP A 10 3.65 -8.20 4.37
CA ASP A 10 3.34 -9.62 4.57
C ASP A 10 2.67 -9.81 5.94
N TRP A 11 1.40 -10.21 5.96
CA TRP A 11 0.71 -10.64 7.18
C TRP A 11 1.10 -12.07 7.50
N ASN A 12 1.75 -12.30 8.65
CA ASN A 12 2.06 -13.65 9.09
C ASN A 12 0.81 -14.31 9.67
N THR A 13 0.31 -15.37 9.03
CA THR A 13 -0.92 -16.05 9.46
C THR A 13 -0.72 -16.97 10.66
N ALA A 14 0.53 -17.37 10.95
CA ALA A 14 0.84 -18.25 12.08
C ALA A 14 0.98 -17.49 13.40
N TRP A 15 1.45 -16.26 13.34
CA TRP A 15 1.74 -15.43 14.51
C TRP A 15 0.85 -14.18 14.61
N GLU A 16 -0.02 -13.95 13.62
CA GLU A 16 -1.01 -12.86 13.57
C GLU A 16 -0.42 -11.45 13.73
N TYR A 17 0.70 -11.18 13.05
CA TYR A 17 1.28 -9.83 12.98
C TYR A 17 1.85 -9.49 11.60
N THR A 18 1.98 -8.19 11.32
CA THR A 18 2.57 -7.68 10.08
C THR A 18 4.09 -7.83 10.10
N THR A 19 4.60 -8.46 9.06
CA THR A 19 6.03 -8.72 8.79
C THR A 19 6.42 -8.16 7.43
N ASN A 20 7.72 -7.94 7.23
CA ASN A 20 8.33 -7.61 5.94
C ASN A 20 7.60 -6.48 5.17
N TYR A 21 7.93 -5.25 5.53
CA TYR A 21 7.56 -4.09 4.73
C TYR A 21 8.27 -4.15 3.36
N HIS A 22 7.50 -4.20 2.28
CA HIS A 22 7.99 -4.21 0.91
C HIS A 22 7.88 -2.80 0.31
N ASN A 23 8.91 -2.42 -0.45
CA ASN A 23 9.21 -1.07 -0.90
C ASN A 23 8.00 -0.26 -1.42
N HIS A 24 8.09 1.07 -1.28
CA HIS A 24 7.09 1.99 -1.81
C HIS A 24 7.23 2.16 -3.33
N GLN A 25 6.12 2.18 -4.07
CA GLN A 25 6.09 2.73 -5.42
C GLN A 25 5.44 4.12 -5.37
N TYR A 26 6.22 5.13 -5.73
CA TYR A 26 5.76 6.52 -5.78
C TYR A 26 5.45 6.92 -7.22
N ILE A 27 4.22 7.37 -7.46
CA ILE A 27 3.95 8.30 -8.56
C ILE A 27 4.11 9.70 -7.97
N TRP A 28 4.78 10.62 -8.68
CA TRP A 28 5.13 11.97 -8.20
C TRP A 28 3.99 12.61 -7.37
N ILE A 29 4.23 12.82 -6.06
CA ILE A 29 3.26 13.37 -5.12
C ILE A 29 3.59 14.84 -4.85
N PRO A 30 2.80 15.80 -5.37
CA PRO A 30 2.97 17.20 -5.01
C PRO A 30 2.78 17.42 -3.51
N SER A 31 3.56 18.31 -2.92
CA SER A 31 3.52 18.62 -1.48
C SER A 31 2.16 19.18 -1.00
N TRP A 32 1.39 19.76 -1.91
CA TRP A 32 0.05 20.30 -1.65
C TRP A 32 -1.07 19.26 -1.82
N SER A 33 -0.75 18.05 -2.27
CA SER A 33 -1.73 16.98 -2.39
C SER A 33 -2.27 16.58 -1.01
N ARG A 34 -3.53 16.17 -0.99
CA ARG A 34 -4.22 15.72 0.22
C ARG A 34 -4.56 14.26 0.10
N TYR A 35 -4.32 13.52 1.17
CA TYR A 35 -4.79 12.15 1.27
C TYR A 35 -6.31 12.10 1.09
N ASN A 36 -6.78 11.19 0.26
CA ASN A 36 -8.21 11.01 -0.02
C ASN A 36 -8.71 9.69 0.55
N SER A 37 -8.11 8.59 0.12
CA SER A 37 -8.57 7.24 0.46
C SER A 37 -7.47 6.22 0.26
N TYR A 38 -7.74 4.97 0.65
CA TYR A 38 -6.88 3.84 0.34
C TYR A 38 -7.70 2.65 -0.14
N SER A 39 -7.03 1.76 -0.88
CA SER A 39 -7.52 0.42 -1.18
C SER A 39 -6.48 -0.59 -0.71
N GLU A 40 -6.95 -1.67 -0.11
CA GLU A 40 -6.11 -2.77 0.35
C GLU A 40 -6.65 -4.07 -0.21
N TYR A 41 -5.75 -4.87 -0.80
CA TYR A 41 -6.12 -6.17 -1.34
C TYR A 41 -4.95 -7.16 -1.28
N ARG A 42 -5.30 -8.45 -1.22
CA ARG A 42 -4.32 -9.53 -1.22
C ARG A 42 -3.73 -9.72 -2.62
N VAL A 43 -2.40 -9.65 -2.72
CA VAL A 43 -1.65 -9.84 -3.98
C VAL A 43 -0.85 -11.12 -4.03
N GLY A 44 -0.81 -11.87 -2.92
CA GLY A 44 -0.15 -13.16 -2.88
C GLY A 44 -0.13 -13.77 -1.49
N GLY A 45 0.75 -14.74 -1.32
CA GLY A 45 0.99 -15.40 -0.05
C GLY A 45 1.79 -16.68 -0.23
N GLY A 46 2.18 -17.26 0.89
CA GLY A 46 2.81 -18.56 0.98
C GLY A 46 2.20 -19.38 2.11
N TRP A 47 2.92 -20.41 2.56
CA TRP A 47 2.43 -21.32 3.58
C TRP A 47 2.16 -20.66 4.94
N ASN A 48 2.91 -19.60 5.29
CA ASN A 48 2.84 -18.92 6.59
C ASN A 48 2.62 -17.39 6.50
N TYR A 49 2.27 -16.88 5.32
CA TYR A 49 1.99 -15.45 5.17
C TYR A 49 1.02 -15.14 4.03
N GLU A 50 0.29 -14.03 4.17
CA GLU A 50 -0.47 -13.41 3.09
C GLU A 50 0.17 -12.06 2.75
N ARG A 51 0.33 -11.77 1.46
CA ARG A 51 0.88 -10.48 1.01
C ARG A 51 -0.25 -9.56 0.61
N PHE A 52 -0.28 -8.38 1.21
CA PHE A 52 -1.23 -7.32 0.89
C PHE A 52 -0.52 -6.17 0.17
N GLU A 53 -1.24 -5.54 -0.75
CA GLU A 53 -0.86 -4.28 -1.37
C GLU A 53 -1.85 -3.20 -0.94
N VAL A 54 -1.30 -2.09 -0.44
CA VAL A 54 -2.05 -0.91 -0.05
C VAL A 54 -1.77 0.18 -1.07
N ILE A 55 -2.82 0.66 -1.71
CA ILE A 55 -2.79 1.80 -2.62
C ILE A 55 -3.41 3.00 -1.91
N ASN A 56 -2.63 4.05 -1.71
CA ASN A 56 -3.10 5.32 -1.18
C ASN A 56 -3.37 6.28 -2.33
N TYR A 57 -4.55 6.87 -2.34
CA TYR A 57 -4.97 7.88 -3.31
C TYR A 57 -4.89 9.27 -2.70
N TYR A 58 -4.31 10.19 -3.46
CA TYR A 58 -4.17 11.58 -3.11
C TYR A 58 -4.88 12.44 -4.15
N THR A 59 -5.64 13.43 -3.68
CA THR A 59 -6.28 14.44 -4.53
C THR A 59 -5.48 15.72 -4.53
N GLY A 60 -5.63 16.45 -5.63
CA GLY A 60 -4.84 17.62 -5.92
C GLY A 60 -3.99 17.38 -7.16
N GLY A 61 -4.57 17.71 -8.31
CA GLY A 61 -3.87 17.84 -9.59
C GLY A 61 -4.37 19.10 -10.29
N TYR A 62 -3.48 19.80 -11.00
CA TYR A 62 -3.81 20.90 -11.91
C TYR A 62 -4.97 20.55 -12.86
#